data_AF-A0A958ZQN1-F1
#
_entry.id   AF-A0A958ZQN1-F1
#
_cell.length_a   1.000
_cell.length_b   1.000
_cell.length_c   1.000
_cell.angle_alpha   90.00
_cell.angle_beta   90.00
_cell.angle_gamma   90.00
#
_symmetry.space_group_name_H-M   'P 1'
#
loop_
_entity.id
_entity.type
_entity.pdbx_description
1 polymer ?
#
loop_
_entity_poly.entity_id
_entity_poly.type
_entity_poly.pdbx_seq_one_letter_code
_entity_poly.pdbx_strand_id
1 'polypeptide(L)'
;MTKMKLSGLLILSLALPLLFASCKKDDPDPLEQRINELTASWKLGTVTNDSQDVTSQYSGFTLVVTGNNYTTTNGGNPWPVSGTYEVRADNLNTIIRSDGTTITIDEITSSTLVLSFNYAGLSSGRVKGVTGSFTFSLVK
;
A
#
# COMPACT_ATOMS: atom_id res chain seq x y z
N MET A 1 -37.71 -73.26 -31.32
CA MET A 1 -37.44 -72.27 -30.26
C MET A 1 -36.03 -71.73 -30.50
N THR A 2 -35.90 -70.55 -31.11
CA THR A 2 -35.67 -69.27 -30.39
C THR A 2 -34.18 -69.03 -30.09
N LYS A 3 -33.58 -68.17 -30.94
CA LYS A 3 -32.59 -67.11 -30.65
C LYS A 3 -31.09 -67.45 -30.61
N MET A 4 -30.46 -67.12 -31.74
CA MET A 4 -29.18 -66.42 -31.91
C MET A 4 -28.84 -65.47 -30.74
N LYS A 5 -27.61 -65.56 -30.20
CA LYS A 5 -26.91 -64.44 -29.56
C LYS A 5 -25.43 -64.44 -29.91
N LEU A 6 -25.12 -63.57 -30.86
CA LEU A 6 -23.83 -63.03 -31.22
C LEU A 6 -23.25 -62.30 -29.99
N SER A 7 -22.08 -62.71 -29.49
CA SER A 7 -21.41 -61.99 -28.40
C SER A 7 -20.77 -60.73 -28.97
N GLY A 8 -21.40 -59.60 -28.70
CA GLY A 8 -21.06 -58.28 -29.22
C GLY A 8 -19.97 -57.57 -28.41
N LEU A 9 -19.21 -56.77 -29.14
CA LEU A 9 -18.25 -55.77 -28.71
C LEU A 9 -18.87 -54.66 -27.81
N LEU A 10 -17.98 -53.98 -27.06
CA LEU A 10 -18.03 -52.58 -26.58
C LEU A 10 -18.58 -52.30 -25.15
N ILE A 11 -17.77 -51.57 -24.35
CA ILE A 11 -18.03 -50.42 -23.44
C ILE A 11 -16.75 -50.28 -22.57
N LEU A 12 -15.78 -49.41 -22.90
CA LEU A 12 -15.69 -47.99 -22.55
C LEU A 12 -15.89 -47.71 -21.05
N SER A 13 -14.81 -47.68 -20.26
CA SER A 13 -14.75 -46.79 -19.10
C SER A 13 -13.39 -46.09 -19.05
N LEU A 14 -13.47 -44.82 -19.42
CA LEU A 14 -12.47 -43.79 -19.46
C LEU A 14 -11.97 -43.55 -18.03
N ALA A 15 -10.78 -44.06 -17.69
CA ALA A 15 -10.08 -43.69 -16.47
C ALA A 15 -9.69 -42.22 -16.60
N LEU A 16 -10.49 -41.35 -15.99
CA LEU A 16 -10.30 -39.92 -15.90
C LEU A 16 -9.05 -39.66 -15.04
N PRO A 17 -7.92 -39.17 -15.60
CA PRO A 17 -6.86 -38.68 -14.74
C PRO A 17 -7.40 -37.46 -14.02
N LEU A 18 -7.40 -37.52 -12.69
CA LEU A 18 -7.52 -36.35 -11.83
C LEU A 18 -6.39 -35.39 -12.21
N LEU A 19 -6.70 -34.47 -13.11
CA LEU A 19 -5.92 -33.27 -13.31
C LEU A 19 -6.01 -32.54 -11.98
N PHE A 20 -5.02 -32.77 -11.11
CA PHE A 20 -4.60 -31.76 -10.16
C PHE A 20 -4.14 -30.59 -11.03
N ALA A 21 -5.10 -29.75 -11.41
CA ALA A 21 -4.84 -28.38 -11.78
C ALA A 21 -4.11 -27.80 -10.57
N SER A 22 -2.78 -27.86 -10.62
CA SER A 22 -1.90 -27.02 -9.85
C SER A 22 -2.31 -25.61 -10.23
N CYS A 23 -3.28 -25.09 -9.47
CA CYS A 23 -3.67 -23.72 -9.48
C CYS A 23 -2.46 -23.01 -8.87
N LYS A 24 -1.46 -22.69 -9.71
CA LYS A 24 -0.54 -21.61 -9.43
C LYS A 24 -1.41 -20.36 -9.35
N LYS A 25 -1.97 -20.12 -8.15
CA LYS A 25 -2.27 -18.76 -7.76
C LYS A 25 -0.88 -18.15 -7.64
N ASP A 26 -0.50 -17.33 -8.63
CA ASP A 26 0.61 -16.41 -8.43
C ASP A 26 0.22 -15.58 -7.21
N ASP A 27 0.83 -15.89 -6.06
CA ASP A 27 0.66 -15.07 -4.87
C ASP A 27 1.13 -13.66 -5.25
N PRO A 28 0.37 -12.61 -4.89
CA PRO A 28 0.70 -11.25 -5.29
C PRO A 28 2.09 -10.90 -4.79
N ASP A 29 2.87 -10.22 -5.64
CA ASP A 29 4.17 -9.71 -5.26
C ASP A 29 4.03 -8.87 -3.97
N PRO A 30 4.82 -9.13 -2.91
CA PRO A 30 4.65 -8.44 -1.63
C PRO A 30 4.76 -6.90 -1.73
N LEU A 31 5.54 -6.39 -2.68
CA LEU A 31 5.65 -4.97 -2.92
C LEU A 31 4.40 -4.42 -3.60
N GLU A 32 3.86 -5.10 -4.62
CA GLU A 32 2.56 -4.75 -5.20
C GLU A 32 1.44 -4.80 -4.15
N GLN A 33 1.41 -5.82 -3.28
CA GLN A 33 0.44 -5.91 -2.19
C GLN A 33 0.54 -4.69 -1.27
N ARG A 34 1.75 -4.28 -0.87
CA ARG A 34 1.96 -3.11 -0.01
C ARG A 34 1.53 -1.80 -0.67
N ILE A 35 1.79 -1.63 -1.96
CA ILE A 35 1.31 -0.46 -2.72
C ILE A 35 -0.22 -0.43 -2.76
N ASN A 36 -0.85 -1.59 -2.94
CA ASN A 36 -2.31 -1.72 -2.92
C ASN A 36 -2.91 -1.39 -1.55
N GLU A 37 -2.27 -1.81 -0.45
CA GLU A 37 -2.70 -1.47 0.93
C GLU A 37 -2.65 0.04 1.18
N LEU A 38 -1.61 0.72 0.67
CA LEU A 38 -1.44 2.17 0.78
C LEU A 38 -2.43 2.97 -0.08
N THR A 39 -2.87 2.40 -1.21
CA THR A 39 -3.74 3.06 -2.19
C THR A 39 -5.13 3.32 -1.61
N ALA A 40 -5.34 4.56 -1.16
CA ALA A 40 -6.61 5.05 -0.64
C ALA A 40 -6.60 6.59 -0.53
N SER A 41 -7.74 7.17 -0.13
CA SER A 41 -7.79 8.51 0.44
C SER A 41 -7.75 8.42 1.96
N TRP A 42 -6.71 9.00 2.54
CA TRP A 42 -6.47 9.08 3.97
C TRP A 42 -6.72 10.52 4.45
N LYS A 43 -7.49 10.66 5.52
CA LYS A 43 -7.77 11.92 6.21
C LYS A 43 -6.96 11.99 7.49
N LEU A 44 -6.75 13.21 7.97
CA LEU A 44 -6.07 13.41 9.23
C LEU A 44 -6.86 12.86 10.42
N GLY A 45 -6.19 12.06 11.24
CA GLY A 45 -6.57 11.80 12.63
C GLY A 45 -5.81 12.75 13.57
N THR A 46 -4.51 12.53 13.73
CA THR A 46 -3.62 13.34 14.58
C THR A 46 -2.25 13.55 13.96
N VAL A 47 -1.56 14.62 14.34
CA VAL A 47 -0.16 14.87 13.99
C VAL A 47 0.62 15.27 15.23
N THR A 48 1.79 14.67 15.41
CA THR A 48 2.80 15.19 16.33
C THR A 48 4.06 15.61 15.58
N ASN A 49 4.75 16.64 16.11
CA ASN A 49 6.11 17.00 15.73
C ASN A 49 6.95 17.10 17.01
N ASP A 50 8.05 16.33 17.09
CA ASP A 50 8.89 16.23 18.28
C ASP A 50 8.04 15.97 19.56
N SER A 51 7.07 15.05 19.41
CA SER A 51 6.09 14.65 20.43
C SER A 51 5.10 15.75 20.88
N GLN A 52 5.11 16.93 20.26
CA GLN A 52 4.09 17.97 20.48
C GLN A 52 2.93 17.77 19.51
N ASP A 53 1.70 17.84 20.00
CA ASP A 53 0.52 17.84 19.14
C ASP A 53 0.48 19.12 18.29
N VAL A 54 0.47 18.94 16.98
CA VAL A 54 0.38 20.03 15.97
C VAL A 54 -0.80 19.83 15.04
N THR A 55 -1.75 18.97 15.40
CA THR A 55 -2.91 18.56 14.58
C THR A 55 -3.68 19.77 14.04
N SER A 56 -3.88 20.81 14.84
CA SER A 56 -4.62 22.01 14.42
C SER A 56 -3.98 22.75 13.24
N GLN A 57 -2.67 22.60 13.05
CA GLN A 57 -1.92 23.23 11.94
C GLN A 57 -2.17 22.53 10.60
N TYR A 58 -2.65 21.29 10.64
CA TYR A 58 -2.94 20.45 9.47
C TYR A 58 -4.44 20.25 9.28
N SER A 59 -5.28 21.14 9.82
CA SER A 59 -6.74 21.01 9.71
C SER A 59 -7.18 20.85 8.24
N GLY A 60 -7.98 19.81 7.96
CA GLY A 60 -8.38 19.46 6.60
C GLY A 60 -7.32 18.71 5.78
N PHE A 61 -6.24 18.23 6.41
CA PHE A 61 -5.24 17.44 5.71
C PHE A 61 -5.82 16.15 5.13
N THR A 62 -5.46 15.90 3.87
CA THR A 62 -5.75 14.64 3.18
C THR A 62 -4.50 14.17 2.45
N LEU A 63 -4.24 12.87 2.46
CA LEU A 63 -3.25 12.19 1.63
C LEU A 63 -4.00 11.22 0.71
N VAL A 64 -3.95 11.45 -0.61
CA VAL A 64 -4.52 10.54 -1.59
C VAL A 64 -3.39 9.79 -2.27
N VAL A 65 -3.40 8.47 -2.18
CA VAL A 65 -2.40 7.59 -2.78
C VAL A 65 -3.01 6.85 -3.97
N THR A 66 -2.29 6.78 -5.09
CA THR A 66 -2.71 6.06 -6.29
C THR A 66 -1.49 5.41 -6.94
N GLY A 67 -1.33 4.10 -6.71
CA GLY A 67 -0.09 3.40 -7.07
C GLY A 67 1.11 4.06 -6.39
N ASN A 68 2.17 4.38 -7.15
CA ASN A 68 3.36 5.07 -6.65
C ASN A 68 3.25 6.60 -6.59
N ASN A 69 2.05 7.16 -6.78
CA ASN A 69 1.82 8.60 -6.78
C ASN A 69 1.02 8.99 -5.53
N TYR A 70 1.20 10.24 -5.08
CA TYR A 70 0.35 10.82 -4.06
C TYR A 70 0.04 12.29 -4.32
N THR A 71 -1.07 12.76 -3.74
CA THR A 71 -1.40 14.18 -3.61
C THR A 71 -1.76 14.50 -2.16
N THR A 72 -1.53 15.74 -1.74
CA THR A 72 -1.95 16.22 -0.42
C THR A 72 -2.77 17.50 -0.51
N THR A 73 -3.71 17.65 0.44
CA THR A 73 -4.41 18.91 0.72
C THR A 73 -3.99 19.37 2.10
N ASN A 74 -3.82 20.68 2.31
CA ASN A 74 -3.39 21.26 3.60
C ASN A 74 -2.13 20.59 4.19
N GLY A 75 -1.23 20.12 3.32
CA GLY A 75 0.01 19.43 3.70
C GLY A 75 1.07 20.33 4.31
N GLY A 76 1.10 21.61 3.92
CA GLY A 76 2.11 22.57 4.36
C GLY A 76 3.54 22.01 4.26
N ASN A 77 4.41 22.41 5.17
CA ASN A 77 5.57 21.58 5.49
C ASN A 77 5.09 20.51 6.48
N PRO A 78 5.47 19.23 6.35
CA PRO A 78 6.53 18.70 5.47
C PRO A 78 6.01 18.03 4.17
N TRP A 79 4.75 18.21 3.79
CA TRP A 79 4.12 17.49 2.67
C TRP A 79 4.01 18.33 1.39
N PRO A 80 4.70 17.95 0.30
CA PRO A 80 4.42 18.50 -1.01
C PRO A 80 2.96 18.26 -1.42
N VAL A 81 2.41 19.19 -2.22
CA VAL A 81 1.06 19.07 -2.80
C VAL A 81 0.90 17.79 -3.62
N SER A 82 1.97 17.31 -4.24
CA SER A 82 2.01 16.02 -4.92
C SER A 82 3.44 15.52 -5.06
N GLY A 83 3.56 14.22 -5.36
CA GLY A 83 4.84 13.62 -5.70
C GLY A 83 4.71 12.13 -5.96
N THR A 84 5.86 11.46 -6.06
CA THR A 84 5.93 10.01 -6.14
C THR A 84 6.66 9.45 -4.93
N TYR A 85 6.51 8.15 -4.74
CA TYR A 85 7.22 7.42 -3.70
C TYR A 85 7.49 5.98 -4.14
N GLU A 86 8.48 5.37 -3.50
CA GLU A 86 8.85 3.97 -3.69
C GLU A 86 8.82 3.25 -2.34
N VAL A 87 8.23 2.05 -2.31
CA VAL A 87 8.35 1.14 -1.16
C VAL A 87 9.67 0.41 -1.29
N ARG A 88 10.48 0.38 -0.23
CA ARG A 88 11.79 -0.27 -0.26
C ARG A 88 11.62 -1.78 -0.34
N ALA A 89 12.24 -2.43 -1.33
CA ALA A 89 12.06 -3.86 -1.58
C ALA A 89 12.62 -4.76 -0.45
N ASP A 90 13.68 -4.32 0.24
CA ASP A 90 14.28 -5.00 1.40
C ASP A 90 13.57 -4.67 2.73
N ASN A 91 12.69 -3.66 2.76
CA ASN A 91 11.88 -3.32 3.92
C ASN A 91 10.56 -2.65 3.51
N LEU A 92 9.48 -3.44 3.44
CA LEU A 92 8.15 -3.01 3.02
C LEU A 92 7.49 -1.99 3.96
N ASN A 93 8.07 -1.74 5.14
CA ASN A 93 7.63 -0.69 6.07
C ASN A 93 8.39 0.61 5.85
N THR A 94 9.21 0.74 4.81
CA THR A 94 9.85 2.01 4.46
C THR A 94 9.46 2.48 3.08
N ILE A 95 9.11 3.76 3.01
CA ILE A 95 8.87 4.51 1.79
C ILE A 95 10.00 5.52 1.61
N ILE A 96 10.45 5.70 0.37
CA ILE A 96 11.31 6.81 -0.04
C ILE A 96 10.48 7.71 -0.96
N ARG A 97 10.23 8.94 -0.52
CA ARG A 97 9.54 9.95 -1.31
C ARG A 97 10.49 10.54 -2.35
N SER A 98 9.97 11.02 -3.48
CA SER A 98 10.77 11.55 -4.59
C SER A 98 11.69 12.72 -4.24
N ASP A 99 11.45 13.39 -3.11
CA ASP A 99 12.30 14.46 -2.57
C ASP A 99 13.41 13.95 -1.63
N GLY A 100 13.57 12.63 -1.51
CA GLY A 100 14.56 11.98 -0.66
C GLY A 100 14.11 11.75 0.79
N THR A 101 12.91 12.17 1.17
CA THR A 101 12.39 11.94 2.52
C THR A 101 12.14 10.45 2.74
N THR A 102 12.80 9.86 3.73
CA THR A 102 12.55 8.48 4.16
C THR A 102 11.43 8.45 5.19
N ILE A 103 10.38 7.70 4.90
CA ILE A 103 9.16 7.58 5.72
C ILE A 103 8.99 6.14 6.18
N THR A 104 8.84 5.95 7.48
CA THR A 104 8.47 4.67 8.08
C THR A 104 6.95 4.53 8.12
N ILE A 105 6.45 3.36 7.73
CA ILE A 105 5.07 2.93 7.97
C ILE A 105 5.06 2.22 9.31
N ASP A 106 4.60 2.89 10.36
CA ASP A 106 4.51 2.32 11.70
C ASP A 106 3.30 1.38 11.83
N GLU A 107 2.21 1.70 11.13
CA GLU A 107 1.00 0.89 11.11
C GLU A 107 0.27 1.07 9.77
N ILE A 108 -0.28 -0.02 9.23
CA ILE A 108 -1.25 0.03 8.13
C ILE A 108 -2.31 -1.05 8.34
N THR A 109 -3.58 -0.65 8.28
CA THR A 109 -4.73 -1.54 8.35
C THR A 109 -5.76 -1.16 7.29
N SER A 110 -6.95 -1.79 7.33
CA SER A 110 -8.05 -1.43 6.45
C SER A 110 -8.55 0.00 6.66
N SER A 111 -8.37 0.60 7.84
CA SER A 111 -8.89 1.93 8.21
C SER A 111 -7.86 2.89 8.83
N THR A 112 -6.67 2.42 9.21
CA THR A 112 -5.61 3.23 9.85
C THR A 112 -4.31 3.21 9.04
N LEU A 113 -3.60 4.34 9.04
CA LEU A 113 -2.25 4.46 8.52
C LEU A 113 -1.45 5.39 9.43
N VAL A 114 -0.35 4.90 9.98
CA VAL A 114 0.57 5.71 10.81
C VAL A 114 1.91 5.80 10.10
N LEU A 115 2.35 7.04 9.85
CA LEU A 115 3.60 7.35 9.17
C LEU A 115 4.50 8.18 10.08
N SER A 116 5.78 7.84 10.16
CA SER A 116 6.78 8.64 10.87
C SER A 116 8.01 8.95 10.03
N PHE A 117 8.57 10.14 10.21
CA PHE A 117 9.78 10.57 9.51
C PHE A 117 10.40 11.79 10.16
N ASN A 118 11.71 11.95 9.98
CA ASN A 118 12.39 13.20 10.28
C ASN A 118 12.41 14.09 9.05
N TYR A 119 12.07 15.36 9.23
CA TYR A 119 12.11 16.36 8.19
C TYR A 119 13.08 17.47 8.57
N ALA A 120 14.15 17.61 7.79
CA ALA A 120 15.20 18.61 8.00
C ALA A 120 14.92 19.97 7.33
N GLY A 121 13.73 20.14 6.72
CA GLY A 121 13.42 21.32 5.90
C GLY A 121 13.97 21.21 4.48
N LEU A 122 13.45 22.04 3.56
CA LEU A 122 14.07 22.22 2.24
C LEU A 122 15.34 23.07 2.40
N SER A 123 16.47 22.62 1.86
CA SER A 123 17.77 23.33 1.88
C SER A 123 17.78 24.66 1.10
N SER A 124 16.65 25.07 0.51
CA SER A 124 16.52 26.27 -0.32
C SER A 124 16.09 27.51 0.50
N GLY A 125 17.04 28.09 1.22
CA GLY A 125 17.33 29.52 1.35
C GLY A 125 16.30 30.57 1.80
N ARG A 126 14.97 30.36 1.84
CA ARG A 126 14.03 31.46 2.17
C ARG A 126 12.83 31.13 3.07
N VAL A 127 12.73 29.92 3.61
CA VAL A 127 11.68 29.62 4.59
C VAL A 127 12.32 28.82 5.72
N LYS A 128 12.24 29.30 6.97
CA LYS A 128 12.39 28.43 8.14
C LYS A 128 11.24 27.43 8.06
N GLY A 129 11.44 26.32 7.36
CA GLY A 129 10.50 25.21 7.36
C GLY A 129 10.39 24.67 8.78
N VAL A 130 9.22 24.17 9.15
CA VAL A 130 9.08 23.39 10.39
C VAL A 130 9.91 22.13 10.21
N THR A 131 10.97 22.01 10.98
CA THR A 131 11.81 20.80 11.05
C THR A 131 11.38 19.94 12.23
N GLY A 132 11.78 18.68 12.25
CA GLY A 132 11.59 17.79 13.40
C GLY A 132 11.12 16.40 13.01
N SER A 133 10.75 15.62 14.03
CA SER A 133 10.27 14.25 13.88
C SER A 133 8.75 14.25 13.86
N PHE A 134 8.18 14.00 12.68
CA PHE A 134 6.74 13.96 12.48
C PHE A 134 6.20 12.54 12.65
N THR A 135 5.02 12.45 13.24
CA THR A 135 4.15 11.27 13.18
C THR A 135 2.75 11.68 12.77
N PHE A 136 2.28 11.17 11.64
CA PHE A 136 0.93 11.36 11.13
C PHE A 136 0.12 10.08 11.35
N SER A 137 -0.96 10.18 12.13
CA SER A 137 -1.97 9.13 12.25
C SER A 137 -3.15 9.49 11.37
N LEU A 138 -3.42 8.68 10.37
CA LEU A 138 -4.40 8.92 9.32
C LEU A 138 -5.49 7.85 9.33
N VAL A 139 -6.68 8.23 8.86
CA VAL A 139 -7.88 7.39 8.86
C VAL A 139 -8.63 7.52 7.53
N LYS A 140 -9.38 6.49 7.11
CA LYS A 140 -10.23 6.54 5.90
C LYS A 140 -11.59 7.19 6.19
#